data_AF-A0A9E3TJM0-F1
#
_entry.id   AF-A0A9E3TJM0-F1
#
_cell.length_a   1.000
_cell.length_b   1.000
_cell.length_c   1.000
_cell.angle_alpha   90.00
_cell.angle_beta   90.00
_cell.angle_gamma   90.00
#
_symmetry.space_group_name_H-M   'P 1'
#
loop_
_entity.id
_entity.type
_entity.pdbx_description
1 polymer ?
#
loop_
_entity_poly.entity_id
_entity_poly.type
_entity_poly.pdbx_seq_one_letter_code
_entity_poly.pdbx_strand_id
1 'polypeptide(L)'
;MDFREGLLLAGEAEGARRATGASPAGAPAGVPDPSVEAKAKRRRFTAEYKLRILREVDRAKGAGEVGAILRREGLYSSHLTQWRRDRDRVAKAGLAARKRGPKGRVEDPRIKQLERELSKLKRRNQRLEALVEIQTKASELLGIPLSPLDSDESD
;
A
#
# COMPACT_ATOMS: atom_id res chain seq x y z
N MET A 1 0.17 22.07 0.07
CA MET A 1 0.90 21.74 1.31
C MET A 1 0.02 20.78 2.08
N ASP A 2 0.38 19.49 2.10
CA ASP A 2 0.17 18.54 3.21
C ASP A 2 0.45 17.11 2.72
N PHE A 3 1.74 16.78 2.68
CA PHE A 3 2.29 15.45 2.45
C PHE A 3 2.25 14.66 3.77
N ARG A 4 1.06 14.20 4.16
CA ARG A 4 0.91 13.21 5.23
C ARG A 4 0.20 11.98 4.69
N GLU A 5 0.67 10.83 5.16
CA GLU A 5 0.14 9.48 4.95
C GLU A 5 0.71 8.70 3.77
N GLY A 6 1.73 7.90 4.06
CA GLY A 6 2.29 6.98 3.08
C GLY A 6 3.41 6.10 3.62
N LEU A 7 3.27 5.55 4.82
CA LEU A 7 4.05 4.36 5.21
C LEU A 7 3.32 3.54 6.29
N LEU A 8 2.18 2.98 5.90
CA LEU A 8 1.61 1.80 6.54
C LEU A 8 2.58 0.63 6.32
N LEU A 9 3.49 0.42 7.27
CA LEU A 9 4.18 -0.86 7.40
C LEU A 9 3.19 -1.87 7.97
N ALA A 10 2.46 -2.48 7.03
CA ALA A 10 1.70 -3.70 7.24
C ALA A 10 2.62 -4.78 7.83
N GLY A 11 2.13 -5.38 8.91
CA GLY A 11 2.77 -6.44 9.67
C GLY A 11 1.81 -6.94 10.75
N GLU A 12 0.56 -7.16 10.35
CA GLU A 12 -0.40 -7.94 11.11
C GLU A 12 0.01 -9.41 11.00
N ALA A 13 0.36 -10.02 12.14
CA ALA A 13 0.42 -11.47 12.36
C ALA A 13 0.32 -11.63 13.90
N GLU A 14 -0.89 -11.74 14.43
CA GLU A 14 -1.60 -12.99 14.69
C GLU A 14 -0.95 -13.77 15.86
N GLY A 15 -1.64 -13.76 17.00
CA GLY A 15 -1.26 -14.47 18.22
C GLY A 15 -2.45 -15.23 18.78
N ALA A 16 -2.56 -16.48 18.35
CA ALA A 16 -3.36 -17.60 18.81
C ALA A 16 -4.29 -17.38 20.03
N ARG A 17 -5.59 -17.47 19.72
CA ARG A 17 -6.74 -17.71 20.60
C ARG A 17 -6.57 -19.06 21.30
N ARG A 18 -6.43 -19.06 22.63
CA ARG A 18 -6.61 -20.26 23.46
C ARG A 18 -7.94 -20.10 24.21
N ALA A 19 -8.93 -20.88 23.80
CA ALA A 19 -10.22 -20.97 24.47
C ALA A 19 -10.06 -21.83 25.74
N THR A 20 -10.51 -21.32 26.87
CA THR A 20 -10.89 -22.15 28.03
C THR A 20 -12.29 -21.74 28.43
N GLY A 21 -13.21 -22.72 28.37
CA GLY A 21 -14.64 -22.57 28.62
C GLY A 21 -15.00 -22.27 30.08
N ALA A 22 -16.26 -21.84 30.23
CA ALA A 22 -16.98 -21.42 31.44
C ALA A 22 -17.19 -22.58 32.45
N SER A 23 -17.67 -22.45 33.70
CA SER A 23 -18.72 -21.56 34.27
C SER A 23 -18.80 -21.75 35.83
N PRO A 24 -19.81 -21.28 36.62
CA PRO A 24 -19.65 -20.18 37.59
C PRO A 24 -20.14 -20.50 39.03
N ALA A 25 -19.91 -19.60 40.00
CA ALA A 25 -20.72 -19.57 41.24
C ALA A 25 -20.68 -18.19 41.93
N GLY A 26 -21.85 -17.57 42.10
CA GLY A 26 -22.08 -16.48 43.06
C GLY A 26 -22.63 -15.17 42.47
N ALA A 27 -23.91 -14.89 42.70
CA ALA A 27 -24.56 -13.58 42.57
C ALA A 27 -25.52 -13.40 43.78
N PRO A 28 -26.05 -12.20 44.12
CA PRO A 28 -25.91 -10.90 43.44
C PRO A 28 -25.61 -9.73 44.41
N ALA A 29 -24.81 -8.75 43.98
CA ALA A 29 -24.76 -7.44 44.65
C ALA A 29 -24.58 -6.32 43.62
N GLY A 30 -25.62 -5.48 43.49
CA GLY A 30 -25.63 -4.18 42.81
C GLY A 30 -25.37 -4.24 41.32
N VAL A 31 -26.40 -4.09 40.49
CA VAL A 31 -26.26 -3.92 39.03
C VAL A 31 -25.46 -2.63 38.77
N PRO A 32 -24.20 -2.69 38.33
CA PRO A 32 -23.53 -1.52 37.77
C PRO A 32 -24.07 -1.35 36.35
N ASP A 33 -24.36 -0.12 35.97
CA ASP A 33 -24.82 0.26 34.64
C ASP A 33 -23.95 -0.42 33.55
N PRO A 34 -24.50 -1.27 32.66
CA PRO A 34 -23.74 -2.10 31.72
C PRO A 34 -23.20 -1.31 30.50
N SER A 35 -23.04 0.00 30.61
CA SER A 35 -22.48 0.83 29.55
C SER A 35 -20.96 0.62 29.46
N VAL A 36 -20.57 -0.40 28.70
CA VAL A 36 -19.18 -0.62 28.30
C VAL A 36 -18.81 0.41 27.24
N GLU A 37 -17.92 1.35 27.58
CA GLU A 37 -17.39 2.30 26.60
C GLU A 37 -16.88 1.58 25.35
N ALA A 38 -17.22 2.13 24.19
CA ALA A 38 -16.97 1.52 22.90
C ALA A 38 -15.47 1.24 22.66
N LYS A 39 -15.12 -0.05 22.73
CA LYS A 39 -13.92 -0.68 22.15
C LYS A 39 -12.58 -0.24 22.77
N ALA A 40 -11.99 -1.15 23.54
CA ALA A 40 -10.65 -1.00 24.12
C ALA A 40 -9.61 -0.57 23.07
N LYS A 41 -9.06 0.64 23.22
CA LYS A 41 -8.01 1.19 22.36
C LYS A 41 -6.73 0.39 22.57
N ARG A 42 -6.40 -0.50 21.62
CA ARG A 42 -5.15 -1.28 21.65
C ARG A 42 -3.95 -0.32 21.68
N ARG A 43 -3.04 -0.55 22.63
CA ARG A 43 -1.80 0.24 22.80
C ARG A 43 -0.95 0.16 21.53
N ARG A 44 -0.53 1.31 20.99
CA ARG A 44 0.41 1.41 19.86
C ARG A 44 1.77 1.91 20.37
N PHE A 45 2.85 1.24 19.99
CA PHE A 45 4.20 1.62 20.36
C PHE A 45 4.85 2.47 19.27
N THR A 46 5.25 3.70 19.60
CA THR A 46 5.98 4.58 18.68
C THR A 46 7.41 4.06 18.47
N ALA A 47 8.04 4.42 17.34
CA ALA A 47 9.41 4.01 17.04
C ALA A 47 10.41 4.50 18.10
N GLU A 48 10.26 5.75 18.56
CA GLU A 48 11.06 6.35 19.63
C GLU A 48 10.96 5.57 20.94
N TYR A 49 9.74 5.17 21.31
CA TYR A 49 9.50 4.35 22.50
C TYR A 49 10.22 3.00 22.39
N LYS A 50 10.07 2.29 21.27
CA LYS A 50 10.75 1.01 21.04
C LYS A 50 12.27 1.16 21.16
N LEU A 51 12.85 2.21 20.56
CA LEU A 51 14.30 2.48 20.62
C LEU A 51 14.80 2.88 22.01
N ARG A 52 14.00 3.63 22.78
CA ARG A 52 14.32 3.95 24.19
C ARG A 52 14.43 2.66 25.01
N ILE A 53 13.42 1.80 24.93
CA ILE A 53 13.40 0.53 25.67
C ILE A 53 14.53 -0.40 25.23
N LEU A 54 14.78 -0.54 23.94
CA LEU A 54 15.90 -1.35 23.45
C LEU A 54 17.25 -0.85 23.99
N ARG A 55 17.48 0.47 24.01
CA ARG A 55 18.70 1.05 24.61
C ARG A 55 18.82 0.78 26.11
N GLU A 56 17.71 0.84 26.83
CA GLU A 56 17.68 0.57 28.26
C GLU A 56 17.98 -0.90 28.56
N VAL A 57 17.37 -1.81 27.78
CA VAL A 57 17.63 -3.26 27.85
C VAL A 57 19.06 -3.59 27.44
N ASP A 58 19.62 -2.93 26.43
CA ASP A 58 21.00 -3.15 25.99
C ASP A 58 22.04 -2.62 27.02
N ARG A 59 21.64 -1.67 27.89
CA ARG A 59 22.46 -1.18 29.02
C ARG A 59 22.36 -2.04 30.27
N ALA A 60 21.25 -2.77 30.43
CA ALA A 60 21.03 -3.69 31.54
C ALA A 60 22.01 -4.88 31.41
N LYS A 61 22.90 -5.03 32.39
CA LYS A 61 23.95 -6.08 32.42
C LYS A 61 23.70 -7.10 33.55
N GLY A 62 22.86 -6.75 34.52
CA GLY A 62 22.55 -7.61 35.65
C GLY A 62 21.51 -8.69 35.34
N ALA A 63 21.68 -9.86 35.94
CA ALA A 63 20.69 -10.93 35.91
C ALA A 63 19.37 -10.44 36.56
N GLY A 64 18.38 -10.10 35.74
CA GLY A 64 17.04 -9.69 36.19
C GLY A 64 16.68 -8.22 35.95
N GLU A 65 17.64 -7.35 35.61
CA GLU A 65 17.39 -5.93 35.29
C GLU A 65 16.48 -5.78 34.07
N VAL A 66 16.71 -6.60 33.04
CA VAL A 66 15.85 -6.67 31.85
C VAL A 66 14.41 -7.02 32.24
N GLY A 67 14.23 -7.96 33.17
CA GLY A 67 12.91 -8.36 33.67
C GLY A 67 12.21 -7.25 34.46
N ALA A 68 12.96 -6.43 35.22
CA ALA A 68 12.43 -5.27 35.92
C ALA A 68 11.92 -4.20 34.95
N ILE A 69 12.67 -3.91 33.88
CA ILE A 69 12.26 -2.98 32.82
C ILE A 69 10.99 -3.47 32.13
N LEU A 70 10.91 -4.77 31.80
CA LEU A 70 9.76 -5.37 31.16
C LEU A 70 8.49 -5.26 32.02
N ARG A 71 8.57 -5.51 33.33
CA ARG A 71 7.43 -5.38 34.24
C ARG A 71 6.96 -3.92 34.38
N ARG A 72 7.90 -2.97 34.52
CA ARG A 72 7.57 -1.53 34.63
C ARG A 72 6.84 -1.00 33.40
N GLU A 73 7.22 -1.48 32.22
CA GLU A 73 6.68 -1.01 30.94
C GLU A 73 5.49 -1.87 30.45
N GLY A 74 5.18 -2.97 31.15
CA GLY A 74 4.14 -3.94 30.78
C GLY A 74 4.44 -4.63 29.45
N LEU A 75 5.69 -5.02 29.24
CA LEU A 75 6.19 -5.62 28.01
C LEU A 75 6.54 -7.10 28.21
N TYR A 76 6.21 -7.91 27.22
CA TYR A 76 6.68 -9.30 27.10
C TYR A 76 8.01 -9.41 26.35
N SER A 77 8.78 -10.47 26.62
CA SER A 77 10.05 -10.78 25.95
C SER A 77 9.93 -10.95 24.43
N SER A 78 8.76 -11.36 23.93
CA SER A 78 8.43 -11.44 22.50
C SER A 78 8.54 -10.08 21.81
N HIS A 79 8.16 -8.99 22.47
CA HIS A 79 8.27 -7.64 21.92
C HIS A 79 9.73 -7.26 21.70
N LEU A 80 10.62 -7.55 22.65
CA LEU A 80 12.05 -7.25 22.49
C LEU A 80 12.64 -8.01 21.31
N THR A 81 12.28 -9.27 21.17
CA THR A 81 12.74 -10.11 20.05
C THR A 81 12.26 -9.54 18.71
N GLN A 82 10.99 -9.16 18.63
CA GLN A 82 10.41 -8.55 17.43
C GLN A 82 11.09 -7.21 17.11
N TRP A 83 11.23 -6.32 18.10
CA TRP A 83 11.80 -4.99 17.88
C TRP A 83 13.29 -5.04 17.53
N ARG A 84 14.04 -6.02 18.05
CA ARG A 84 15.43 -6.29 17.63
C ARG A 84 15.48 -6.71 16.16
N ARG A 85 14.62 -7.64 15.74
CA ARG A 85 14.50 -8.04 14.31
C ARG A 85 14.11 -6.87 13.41
N ASP A 86 13.19 -6.03 13.85
CA ASP A 86 12.76 -4.84 13.12
C ASP A 86 13.93 -3.84 12.97
N ARG A 87 14.69 -3.59 14.05
CA ARG A 87 15.90 -2.76 14.03
C ARG A 87 16.94 -3.31 13.06
N ASP A 88 17.19 -4.62 13.10
CA ASP A 88 18.18 -5.27 12.23
C ASP A 88 17.73 -5.26 10.77
N ARG A 89 16.43 -5.39 10.49
CA ARG A 89 15.86 -5.26 9.14
C ARG A 89 16.06 -3.86 8.59
N VAL A 90 15.79 -2.83 9.39
CA VAL A 90 16.01 -1.43 9.02
C VAL A 90 17.50 -1.16 8.80
N ALA A 91 18.36 -1.65 9.69
CA ALA A 91 19.81 -1.53 9.55
C ALA A 91 20.30 -2.19 8.26
N LYS A 92 19.84 -3.42 7.96
CA LYS A 92 20.15 -4.13 6.71
C LYS A 92 19.63 -3.38 5.48
N ALA A 93 18.43 -2.80 5.54
CA ALA A 93 17.89 -1.99 4.45
C ALA A 93 18.64 -0.65 4.26
N GLY A 94 19.21 -0.10 5.34
CA GLY A 94 20.08 1.08 5.30
C GLY A 94 21.50 0.78 4.81
N LEU A 95 22.03 -0.41 5.11
CA LEU A 95 23.34 -0.89 4.67
C LEU A 95 23.32 -1.48 3.25
N ALA A 96 22.21 -2.08 2.83
CA ALA A 96 21.99 -2.40 1.43
C ALA A 96 22.10 -1.09 0.64
N ALA A 97 23.00 -1.06 -0.35
CA ALA A 97 23.20 0.09 -1.21
C ALA A 97 21.87 0.49 -1.86
N ARG A 98 21.13 1.38 -1.20
CA ARG A 98 19.87 1.90 -1.69
C ARG A 98 20.23 2.71 -2.91
N LYS A 99 19.99 2.16 -4.11
CA LYS A 99 20.17 2.89 -5.37
C LYS A 99 19.46 4.24 -5.20
N ARG A 100 20.25 5.32 -5.14
CA ARG A 100 19.74 6.68 -5.07
C ARG A 100 18.98 6.95 -6.38
N GLY A 101 17.79 7.52 -6.25
CA GLY A 101 16.95 7.91 -7.39
C GLY A 101 15.57 7.24 -7.39
N PRO A 102 14.66 7.71 -8.25
CA PRO A 102 13.36 7.08 -8.46
C PRO A 102 13.54 5.61 -8.80
N LYS A 103 12.65 4.74 -8.29
CA LYS A 103 12.60 3.35 -8.75
C LYS A 103 12.48 3.37 -10.28
N GLY A 104 13.37 2.66 -10.99
CA GLY A 104 13.34 2.60 -12.44
C GLY A 104 11.94 2.23 -12.89
N ARG A 105 11.34 3.08 -13.75
CA ARG A 105 10.01 2.83 -14.29
C ARG A 105 10.11 1.55 -15.10
N VAL A 106 9.42 0.50 -14.66
CA VAL A 106 9.28 -0.71 -15.46
C VAL A 106 8.38 -0.28 -16.62
N GLU A 107 8.97 -0.05 -17.79
CA GLU A 107 8.18 0.23 -18.98
C GLU A 107 7.44 -1.05 -19.35
N ASP A 108 6.12 -1.04 -19.18
CA ASP A 108 5.30 -2.17 -19.56
C ASP A 108 5.45 -2.40 -21.06
N PRO A 109 5.84 -3.61 -21.52
CA PRO A 109 6.03 -3.91 -22.94
C PRO A 109 4.76 -3.65 -23.77
N ARG A 110 3.60 -3.64 -23.11
CA ARG A 110 2.31 -3.29 -23.70
C ARG A 110 2.23 -1.84 -24.16
N ILE A 111 2.85 -0.89 -23.44
CA ILE A 111 2.86 0.54 -23.82
C ILE A 111 3.55 0.70 -25.17
N LYS A 112 4.72 0.07 -25.34
CA LYS A 112 5.48 0.12 -26.60
C LYS A 112 4.74 -0.53 -27.78
N GLN A 113 3.97 -1.59 -27.52
CA GLN A 113 3.11 -2.20 -28.53
C GLN A 113 1.98 -1.25 -28.94
N LEU A 114 1.29 -0.68 -27.95
CA LEU A 114 0.19 0.26 -28.17
C LEU A 114 0.65 1.52 -28.93
N GLU A 115 1.82 2.07 -28.59
CA GLU A 115 2.40 3.21 -29.30
C GLU A 115 2.68 2.92 -30.78
N ARG A 116 3.18 1.71 -31.08
CA ARG A 116 3.41 1.28 -32.47
C ARG A 116 2.10 1.15 -33.23
N GLU A 117 1.08 0.56 -32.61
CA GLU A 117 -0.25 0.42 -33.22
C GLU A 117 -0.89 1.79 -33.49
N LEU A 118 -0.86 2.70 -32.50
CA LEU A 118 -1.32 4.07 -32.66
C LEU A 118 -0.61 4.78 -33.81
N SER A 119 0.72 4.62 -33.93
CA SER A 119 1.49 5.24 -35.01
C SER A 119 1.07 4.73 -36.40
N LYS A 120 0.75 3.44 -36.52
CA LYS A 120 0.29 2.82 -37.78
C LYS A 120 -1.12 3.27 -38.13
N LEU A 121 -2.02 3.25 -37.15
CA LEU A 121 -3.41 3.69 -37.30
C LEU A 121 -3.48 5.17 -37.72
N LYS A 122 -2.70 6.05 -37.08
CA LYS A 122 -2.62 7.47 -37.46
C LYS A 122 -2.16 7.67 -38.89
N ARG A 123 -1.10 6.95 -39.33
CA ARG A 123 -0.63 7.01 -40.73
C ARG A 123 -1.68 6.52 -41.72
N ARG A 124 -2.45 5.48 -41.37
CA ARG A 124 -3.54 4.99 -42.22
C ARG A 124 -4.66 6.02 -42.31
N ASN A 125 -5.03 6.62 -41.18
CA ASN A 125 -6.07 7.64 -41.12
C ASN A 125 -5.70 8.87 -41.97
N GLN A 126 -4.48 9.41 -41.82
CA GLN A 126 -3.97 10.51 -42.66
C GLN A 126 -4.03 10.22 -44.17
N ARG A 127 -3.77 8.99 -44.58
CA ARG A 127 -3.89 8.59 -46.00
C ARG A 127 -5.34 8.58 -46.46
N LEU A 128 -6.25 8.08 -45.62
CA LEU A 128 -7.69 8.07 -45.94
C LEU A 128 -8.24 9.49 -45.99
N GLU A 129 -7.86 10.36 -45.05
CA GLU A 129 -8.21 11.78 -45.06
C GLU A 129 -7.75 12.46 -46.35
N ALA A 130 -6.51 12.22 -46.78
CA ALA A 130 -6.00 12.76 -48.04
C ALA A 130 -6.77 12.24 -49.28
N LEU A 131 -7.17 10.97 -49.28
CA LEU A 131 -7.98 10.40 -50.36
C LEU A 131 -9.37 11.02 -50.42
N VAL A 132 -10.01 11.20 -49.26
CA VAL A 132 -11.30 11.88 -49.15
C VAL A 132 -11.18 13.33 -49.62
N GLU A 133 -10.12 14.04 -49.23
CA GLU A 133 -9.88 15.41 -49.68
C GLU A 133 -9.72 15.51 -51.21
N ILE A 134 -8.96 14.59 -51.81
CA ILE A 134 -8.83 14.51 -53.28
C ILE A 134 -10.18 14.23 -53.92
N GLN A 135 -10.96 13.30 -53.38
CA GLN A 135 -12.29 12.96 -53.87
C GLN A 135 -13.23 14.17 -53.83
N THR A 136 -13.29 14.90 -52.71
CA THR A 136 -14.09 16.11 -52.55
C THR A 136 -13.71 17.16 -53.60
N LYS A 137 -12.41 17.46 -53.74
CA LYS A 137 -11.93 18.43 -54.74
C LYS A 137 -12.24 18.02 -56.17
N ALA A 138 -12.07 16.73 -56.50
CA ALA A 138 -12.38 16.23 -57.84
C ALA A 138 -13.88 16.35 -58.16
N SER A 139 -14.75 16.01 -57.20
CA SER A 139 -16.20 16.17 -57.34
C SER A 139 -16.63 17.63 -57.48
N GLU A 140 -16.04 18.55 -56.71
CA GLU A 140 -16.28 20.00 -56.84
C GLU A 140 -15.90 20.51 -58.24
N LEU A 141 -14.73 20.10 -58.76
CA LEU A 141 -14.25 20.52 -60.08
C LEU A 141 -15.10 19.93 -61.22
N LEU A 142 -15.58 18.71 -61.08
CA LEU A 142 -16.34 18.00 -62.12
C LEU A 142 -17.87 18.23 -62.00
N GLY A 143 -18.34 18.87 -60.93
CA GLY A 143 -19.77 19.10 -60.68
C GLY A 143 -20.55 17.81 -60.41
N ILE A 144 -19.86 16.72 -60.03
CA ILE A 144 -20.49 15.42 -59.77
C ILE A 144 -20.76 15.32 -58.26
N PRO A 145 -22.03 15.25 -57.83
CA PRO A 145 -22.36 15.14 -56.40
C PRO A 145 -21.83 13.83 -55.83
N LEU A 146 -21.17 13.90 -54.66
CA LEU A 146 -20.78 12.71 -53.91
C LEU A 146 -22.01 12.14 -53.21
N SER A 147 -22.36 10.89 -53.51
CA SER A 147 -23.33 10.16 -52.70
C SER A 147 -22.77 10.02 -51.28
N PRO A 148 -23.54 10.40 -50.24
CA PRO A 148 -23.15 10.09 -48.87
C PRO A 148 -23.07 8.56 -48.75
N LEU A 149 -21.96 8.05 -48.22
CA LEU A 149 -21.87 6.66 -47.83
C LEU A 149 -22.80 6.49 -46.63
N ASP A 150 -23.88 5.73 -46.81
CA ASP A 150 -24.73 5.31 -45.70
C ASP A 150 -23.83 4.57 -44.70
N SER A 151 -23.73 5.15 -43.50
CA SER A 151 -23.01 4.58 -42.38
C SER A 151 -23.76 3.33 -41.93
N ASP A 152 -23.48 2.17 -42.52
CA ASP A 152 -23.85 0.89 -41.92
C ASP A 152 -22.97 0.71 -40.67
N GLU A 153 -23.44 1.29 -39.58
CA GLU A 153 -23.05 0.98 -38.22
C GLU A 153 -23.49 -0.47 -37.97
N SER A 154 -22.55 -1.39 -38.17
CA SER A 154 -22.70 -2.78 -37.76
C SER A 154 -21.45 -3.21 -37.02
N ASP A 155 -21.69 -3.61 -35.76
CA ASP A 155 -20.83 -4.08 -34.67
C ASP A 155 -20.07 -3.05 -33.79
#